data_AF-A0A318D6C1-F1
#
_entry.id   AF-A0A318D6C1-F1
#
_cell.length_a   1.000
_cell.length_b   1.000
_cell.length_c   1.000
_cell.angle_alpha   90.00
_cell.angle_beta   90.00
_cell.angle_gamma   90.00
#
_symmetry.space_group_name_H-M   'P 1'
#
loop_
_entity.id
_entity.type
_entity.pdbx_description
1 polymer ?
#
loop_
_entity_poly.entity_id
_entity_poly.type
_entity_poly.pdbx_seq_one_letter_code
_entity_poly.pdbx_strand_id
1 'polypeptide(L)'
;MAVDKEELKKQILAFVEKKSKFKPKMYLKDMYKANPDAKAREIKNAANELVRDEKLEFWSSGSTTLYGLKGSSAKETETFEHKD
;
A
#
# COMPACT_ATOMS: atom_id res chain seq x y z
N MET A 1 21.26 -12.31 1.08
CA MET A 1 21.09 -11.15 1.98
C MET A 1 19.66 -11.19 2.46
N ALA A 2 19.42 -11.33 3.77
CA ALA A 2 18.07 -11.22 4.31
C ALA A 2 17.70 -9.74 4.28
N VAL A 3 16.67 -9.38 3.52
CA VAL A 3 16.10 -8.03 3.64
C VAL A 3 15.56 -7.94 5.06
N ASP A 4 16.05 -6.97 5.83
CA ASP A 4 15.50 -6.73 7.16
C ASP A 4 14.02 -6.39 7.00
N LYS A 5 13.17 -7.22 7.58
CA LYS A 5 11.73 -7.16 7.41
C LYS A 5 11.15 -5.88 7.99
N GLU A 6 11.74 -5.35 9.07
CA GLU A 6 11.30 -4.09 9.66
C GLU A 6 11.68 -2.91 8.77
N GLU A 7 12.87 -2.94 8.18
CA GLU A 7 13.31 -1.92 7.23
C GLU A 7 12.44 -1.93 5.98
N LEU A 8 12.12 -3.11 5.45
CA LEU A 8 11.22 -3.26 4.31
C LEU A 8 9.82 -2.69 4.61
N LYS A 9 9.28 -2.94 5.81
CA LYS A 9 8.00 -2.34 6.24
C LYS A 9 8.08 -0.82 6.26
N LYS A 10 9.15 -0.23 6.80
CA LYS A 10 9.34 1.22 6.84
C LYS A 10 9.41 1.83 5.45
N GLN A 11 10.17 1.20 4.54
CA GLN A 11 10.30 1.64 3.15
C GLN A 11 8.95 1.59 2.42
N ILE A 12 8.21 0.49 2.59
CA ILE A 12 6.86 0.34 2.03
C ILE A 12 5.93 1.41 2.59
N LEU A 13 5.91 1.62 3.91
CA LEU A 13 5.05 2.61 4.55
C LEU A 13 5.36 4.02 4.06
N ALA A 14 6.63 4.42 4.06
CA ALA A 14 7.06 5.73 3.56
C ALA A 14 6.72 5.94 2.07
N PHE A 15 6.83 4.87 1.26
CA PHE A 15 6.44 4.92 -0.14
C PHE A 15 4.93 5.12 -0.31
N VAL A 16 4.11 4.40 0.46
CA VAL A 16 2.64 4.57 0.46
C VAL A 16 2.25 5.94 0.98
N GLU A 17 2.85 6.43 2.07
CA GLU A 17 2.60 7.78 2.61
C GLU A 17 2.92 8.89 1.59
N LYS A 18 3.98 8.72 0.81
CA LYS A 18 4.32 9.68 -0.25
C LYS A 18 3.32 9.61 -1.40
N LYS A 19 2.86 8.41 -1.77
CA LYS A 19 1.91 8.20 -2.87
C LYS A 19 0.47 8.53 -2.49
N SER A 20 0.09 8.37 -1.24
CA SER A 20 -1.26 8.64 -0.72
C SER A 20 -1.68 10.09 -0.89
N LYS A 21 -0.72 11.01 -0.97
CA LYS A 21 -0.95 12.42 -1.32
C LYS A 21 -1.55 12.63 -2.72
N PHE A 22 -1.30 11.70 -3.63
CA PHE A 22 -1.75 11.78 -5.02
C PHE A 22 -2.81 10.73 -5.38
N LYS A 23 -2.71 9.52 -4.79
CA LYS A 23 -3.64 8.42 -5.03
C LYS A 23 -3.89 7.68 -3.71
N PRO A 24 -5.14 7.56 -3.24
CA PRO A 24 -5.45 6.91 -1.96
C PRO A 24 -5.17 5.40 -1.99
N LYS A 25 -5.27 4.77 -3.18
CA LYS A 25 -5.03 3.36 -3.42
C LYS A 25 -3.97 3.17 -4.50
N MET A 26 -3.13 2.15 -4.33
CA MET A 26 -2.04 1.81 -5.26
C MET A 26 -1.88 0.31 -5.43
N TYR A 27 -1.42 -0.10 -6.60
CA TYR A 27 -1.27 -1.51 -6.95
C TYR A 27 -0.13 -2.17 -6.17
N LEU A 28 -0.27 -3.45 -5.81
CA LEU A 28 0.83 -4.23 -5.24
C LEU A 28 2.10 -4.16 -6.12
N LYS A 29 1.93 -4.19 -7.45
CA LYS A 29 3.02 -4.05 -8.42
C LYS A 29 3.75 -2.71 -8.30
N ASP A 30 3.07 -1.64 -7.90
CA ASP A 30 3.72 -0.35 -7.66
C ASP A 30 4.53 -0.36 -6.36
N MET A 31 4.13 -1.16 -5.36
CA MET A 31 4.91 -1.31 -4.13
C MET A 31 6.27 -1.97 -4.35
N TYR A 32 6.46 -2.71 -5.45
CA TYR A 32 7.76 -3.24 -5.83
C TYR A 32 8.78 -2.15 -6.12
N LYS A 33 8.33 -0.93 -6.44
CA LYS A 33 9.19 0.24 -6.63
C LYS A 33 9.68 0.82 -5.30
N ALA A 34 9.11 0.43 -4.16
CA ALA A 34 9.55 0.88 -2.84
C ALA A 34 10.91 0.28 -2.47
N ASN A 35 11.17 -0.96 -2.90
CA ASN A 35 12.45 -1.62 -2.73
C ASN A 35 12.68 -2.60 -3.91
N PRO A 36 13.53 -2.24 -4.88
CA PRO A 36 13.81 -3.08 -6.05
C PRO A 36 14.65 -4.33 -5.74
N ASP A 37 15.34 -4.36 -4.60
CA ASP A 37 16.16 -5.49 -4.15
C ASP A 37 15.34 -6.56 -3.42
N ALA A 38 14.17 -6.18 -2.89
CA ALA A 38 13.26 -7.08 -2.20
C ALA A 38 12.43 -7.92 -3.18
N LYS A 39 12.23 -9.20 -2.84
CA LYS A 39 11.40 -10.09 -3.66
C LYS A 39 9.93 -9.68 -3.54
N ALA A 40 9.18 -9.84 -4.64
CA ALA A 40 7.73 -9.56 -4.67
C ALA A 40 6.95 -10.22 -3.51
N ARG A 41 7.35 -11.45 -3.11
CA ARG A 41 6.77 -12.17 -1.97
C ARG A 41 7.05 -11.47 -0.62
N GLU A 42 8.26 -10.95 -0.43
CA GLU A 42 8.65 -10.24 0.80
C GLU A 42 7.87 -8.94 0.91
N ILE A 43 7.73 -8.19 -0.19
CA ILE A 43 6.96 -6.95 -0.25
C ILE A 43 5.48 -7.22 0.06
N LYS A 44 4.88 -8.26 -0.55
CA LYS A 44 3.50 -8.65 -0.27
C LYS A 44 3.31 -9.03 1.20
N ASN A 45 4.23 -9.81 1.77
CA ASN A 45 4.15 -10.21 3.17
C ASN A 45 4.28 -9.01 4.12
N ALA A 46 5.24 -8.10 3.86
CA ALA A 46 5.41 -6.89 4.65
C ALA A 46 4.20 -5.95 4.55
N ALA A 47 3.64 -5.76 3.36
CA ALA A 47 2.41 -4.98 3.16
C ALA A 47 1.22 -5.60 3.90
N ASN A 48 1.04 -6.92 3.83
CA ASN A 48 -0.03 -7.62 4.58
C ASN A 48 0.15 -7.49 6.10
N GLU A 49 1.39 -7.50 6.59
CA GLU A 49 1.64 -7.25 8.00
C GLU A 49 1.34 -5.82 8.40
N LEU A 50 1.67 -4.83 7.57
CA LEU A 50 1.26 -3.45 7.81
C LEU A 50 -0.27 -3.27 7.81
N VAL A 51 -1.00 -4.12 7.09
CA VAL A 51 -2.47 -4.17 7.16
C VAL A 51 -2.94 -4.75 8.50
N ARG A 52 -2.28 -5.81 8.99
CA ARG A 52 -2.56 -6.38 10.32
C ARG A 52 -2.22 -5.40 11.45
N ASP A 53 -1.17 -4.59 11.25
CA ASP A 53 -0.75 -3.53 12.15
C ASP A 53 -1.62 -2.26 12.01
N GLU A 54 -2.71 -2.31 11.24
CA GLU A 54 -3.65 -1.21 10.96
C GLU A 54 -3.02 0.06 10.36
N LYS A 55 -1.80 -0.04 9.82
CA LYS A 55 -1.13 1.08 9.14
C LYS A 55 -1.56 1.22 7.69
N LEU A 56 -1.87 0.09 7.05
CA LEU A 56 -2.36 0.03 5.67
C LEU A 56 -3.77 -0.59 5.62
N GLU A 57 -4.46 -0.31 4.53
CA GLU A 57 -5.67 -1.01 4.11
C GLU A 57 -5.41 -1.80 2.83
N PHE A 58 -6.12 -2.91 2.71
CA PHE A 58 -6.07 -3.81 1.57
C PHE A 58 -7.43 -3.78 0.86
N TRP A 59 -7.41 -3.71 -0.47
CA TRP A 59 -8.58 -3.92 -1.30
C TRP A 59 -8.27 -4.94 -2.40
N SER A 60 -9.24 -5.82 -2.65
CA SER A 60 -9.23 -6.70 -3.82
C SER A 60 -10.15 -6.12 -4.89
N SER A 61 -9.59 -5.85 -6.07
CA SER A 61 -10.33 -5.46 -7.27
C SER A 61 -10.14 -6.55 -8.31
N GLY A 62 -10.95 -7.61 -8.19
CA GLY A 62 -10.90 -8.80 -9.05
C GLY A 62 -9.52 -9.47 -9.04
N SER A 63 -8.87 -9.52 -10.20
CA SER A 63 -7.53 -10.12 -10.37
C SER A 63 -6.40 -9.29 -9.75
N THR A 64 -6.70 -8.12 -9.20
CA THR A 64 -5.70 -7.15 -8.76
C THR A 64 -5.82 -6.80 -7.28
N THR A 65 -4.67 -6.62 -6.64
CA THR A 65 -4.57 -6.22 -5.24
C THR A 65 -4.11 -4.77 -5.14
N LEU A 66 -4.82 -4.00 -4.30
CA LEU A 66 -4.55 -2.62 -3.98
C LEU A 66 -4.23 -2.46 -2.49
N TYR A 67 -3.34 -1.54 -2.17
CA TYR A 67 -3.00 -1.11 -0.83
C TYR A 67 -3.07 0.41 -0.72
N GLY A 68 -3.16 0.92 0.49
CA GLY A 68 -3.24 2.36 0.77
C GLY A 68 -3.10 2.61 2.26
N LEU A 69 -2.87 3.86 2.65
CA LEU A 69 -2.84 4.21 4.08
C LEU A 69 -4.21 3.97 4.70
N LYS A 70 -4.22 3.50 5.95
CA LYS A 70 -5.46 3.35 6.73
C LYS A 70 -6.26 4.66 6.72
N GLY A 71 -7.54 4.59 6.36
CA GLY A 71 -8.43 5.76 6.29
C GLY A 71 -8.29 6.60 5.01
N SER A 72 -7.47 6.18 4.04
CA SER A 72 -7.37 6.87 2.75
C SER A 72 -8.59 6.67 1.86
N SER A 73 -9.37 5.60 2.07
CA SER A 73 -10.61 5.38 1.32
C SER A 73 -11.66 6.46 1.59
N ALA A 74 -11.70 7.04 2.79
CA ALA A 74 -12.61 8.14 3.10
C ALA A 74 -12.31 9.38 2.24
N LYS A 75 -11.04 9.60 1.87
CA LYS A 75 -10.63 10.69 0.97
C LYS A 75 -11.03 10.44 -0.49
N GLU A 76 -11.27 9.18 -0.87
CA GLU A 76 -11.76 8.84 -2.21
C GLU A 76 -13.25 9.15 -2.35
N THR A 77 -14.04 8.91 -1.30
CA THR A 77 -15.48 9.20 -1.28
C THR A 77 -15.78 10.69 -1.51
N GLU A 78 -14.96 11.61 -1.00
CA GLU A 78 -15.12 13.05 -1.27
C GLU A 78 -14.87 13.45 -2.74
N THR A 79 -14.25 12.59 -3.56
CA THR A 79 -14.01 12.89 -4.99
C THR A 79 -15.09 12.30 -5.91
N PHE A 80 -15.97 11.43 -5.41
CA PHE A 80 -17.00 10.76 -6.22
C PHE A 80 -18.45 11.12 -5.86
N GLU A 81 -18.70 11.83 -4.75
CA GLU A 81 -20.04 12.36 -4.43
C GLU A 81 -20.32 13.74 -5.09
N HIS A 82 -20.23 13.79 -6.42
CA HIS A 82 -20.91 14.85 -7.19
C HIS A 82 -21.73 14.24 -8.33
N LYS A 83 -22.89 13.71 -7.94
CA LYS A 83 -24.16 13.51 -8.66
C LYS A 83 -24.98 12.55 -7.79
N ASP A 84 -26.17 12.89 -7.31
CA ASP A 84 -27.25 13.67 -7.93
C ASP A 84 -27.82 14.80 -7.04
#